data_AF-A0A9D6UKB9-F1
#
_entry.id   AF-A0A9D6UKB9-F1
#
_cell.length_a   1.000
_cell.length_b   1.000
_cell.length_c   1.000
_cell.angle_alpha   90.00
_cell.angle_beta   90.00
_cell.angle_gamma   90.00
#
_symmetry.space_group_name_H-M   'P 1'
#
loop_
_entity.id
_entity.type
_entity.pdbx_description
1 polymer ?
#
loop_
_entity_poly.entity_id
_entity_poly.type
_entity_poly.pdbx_seq_one_letter_code
_entity_poly.pdbx_strand_id
1 'polypeptide(L)'
;MYNKKTKESPTFHRFRIHTQRENQHTSFFVSVEFGRYPAYTLNIAPLRPQKELPGLPLTLVRAEKPEEILADKLGAIAGRPFCKGRDYFDLWLLKQQGIKLDAELLKKKLGDYAVPPSNLARGLELASAESIKSEMEKFLPGKYRRQFEADGYAGMLKESRSLIEEGLRAL
;
A
#
# COMPACT_ATOMS: atom_id res chain seq x y z
N MET A 1 21.62 -13.86 -17.71
CA MET A 1 20.52 -13.14 -17.01
C MET A 1 19.23 -13.36 -17.78
N TYR A 2 18.25 -14.07 -17.19
CA TYR A 2 16.98 -14.37 -17.85
C TYR A 2 15.98 -13.24 -17.57
N ASN A 3 15.75 -12.36 -18.54
CA ASN A 3 14.84 -11.22 -18.41
C ASN A 3 13.41 -11.69 -18.74
N LYS A 4 12.62 -12.03 -17.72
CA LYS A 4 11.20 -12.37 -17.91
C LYS A 4 10.45 -11.06 -18.18
N LYS A 5 9.82 -10.93 -19.36
CA LYS A 5 9.08 -9.72 -19.77
C LYS A 5 8.14 -9.25 -18.66
N THR A 6 8.37 -8.04 -18.19
CA THR A 6 7.64 -7.43 -17.08
C THR A 6 6.50 -6.57 -17.64
N LYS A 7 5.45 -6.31 -16.87
CA LYS A 7 4.38 -5.37 -17.27
C LYS A 7 5.01 -3.99 -17.49
N GLU A 8 5.22 -3.61 -18.74
CA GLU A 8 5.77 -2.32 -19.14
C GLU A 8 4.69 -1.51 -19.84
N SER A 9 4.55 -0.25 -19.43
CA SER A 9 3.78 0.77 -20.15
C SER A 9 4.65 2.02 -20.31
N PRO A 10 4.27 2.99 -21.15
CA PRO A 10 5.02 4.25 -21.29
C PRO A 10 5.19 5.05 -19.99
N THR A 11 4.38 4.77 -18.98
CA THR A 11 4.35 5.46 -17.69
C THR A 11 4.81 4.59 -16.51
N PHE A 12 5.11 3.32 -16.75
CA PHE A 12 5.43 2.35 -15.70
C PHE A 12 6.48 1.34 -16.16
N HIS A 13 7.61 1.33 -15.45
CA HIS A 13 8.67 0.36 -15.64
C HIS A 13 8.86 -0.46 -14.37
N ARG A 14 9.00 -1.78 -14.52
CA ARG A 14 9.28 -2.69 -13.40
C ARG A 14 10.52 -3.53 -13.69
N PHE A 15 11.44 -3.51 -12.74
CA PHE A 15 12.65 -4.32 -12.73
C PHE A 15 12.54 -5.36 -11.61
N ARG A 16 13.15 -6.53 -11.83
CA ARG A 16 13.33 -7.53 -10.78
C ARG A 16 14.82 -7.80 -10.62
N ILE A 17 15.37 -7.35 -9.50
CA ILE A 17 16.77 -7.51 -9.16
C ILE A 17 16.90 -8.84 -8.41
N HIS A 18 17.66 -9.78 -8.98
CA HIS A 18 17.93 -11.07 -8.36
C HIS A 18 19.30 -11.04 -7.68
N THR A 19 19.35 -11.43 -6.42
CA THR A 19 20.60 -11.56 -5.67
C THR A 19 20.92 -13.04 -5.51
N GLN A 20 22.01 -13.48 -6.12
CA GLN A 20 22.55 -14.83 -5.96
C GLN A 20 23.80 -14.73 -5.08
N ARG A 21 23.83 -15.47 -3.97
CA ARG A 21 25.04 -15.73 -3.19
C ARG A 21 25.50 -17.16 -3.46
N GLU A 22 26.81 -17.41 -3.43
CA GLU A 22 27.41 -18.74 -3.68
C GLU A 22 26.80 -19.86 -2.82
N ASN A 23 26.32 -19.55 -1.60
CA ASN A 23 25.62 -20.50 -0.74
C ASN A 23 24.09 -20.37 -0.90
N GLN A 24 23.46 -21.45 -1.40
CA GLN A 24 22.10 -21.52 -1.95
C GLN A 24 20.94 -21.19 -0.99
N HIS A 25 21.19 -20.97 0.31
CA HIS A 25 20.12 -20.79 1.32
C HIS A 25 19.57 -19.36 1.47
N THR A 26 20.10 -18.36 0.77
CA THR A 26 19.66 -16.94 0.95
C THR A 26 19.54 -16.15 -0.36
N SER A 27 19.13 -16.79 -1.46
CA SER A 27 18.78 -16.02 -2.66
C SER A 27 17.45 -15.30 -2.45
N PHE A 28 17.40 -14.02 -2.85
CA PHE A 28 16.17 -13.23 -2.84
C PHE A 28 16.08 -12.39 -4.10
N PHE A 29 14.90 -11.83 -4.35
CA PHE A 29 14.71 -10.83 -5.39
C PHE A 29 14.01 -9.60 -4.81
N VAL A 30 14.29 -8.45 -5.41
CA VAL A 30 13.63 -7.18 -5.12
C VAL A 30 12.94 -6.71 -6.40
N SER A 31 11.63 -6.45 -6.31
CA SER A 31 10.90 -5.78 -7.38
C SER A 31 11.02 -4.27 -7.19
N VAL A 32 11.57 -3.57 -8.18
CA VAL A 32 11.69 -2.11 -8.20
C VAL A 32 10.79 -1.57 -9.29
N GLU A 33 9.97 -0.59 -8.95
CA GLU A 33 8.96 -0.01 -9.85
C GLU A 33 9.19 1.49 -9.98
N PHE A 34 9.15 1.98 -11.21
CA PHE A 34 9.21 3.41 -11.54
C PHE A 34 7.91 3.79 -12.22
N GLY A 35 7.07 4.55 -11.52
CA GLY A 35 5.86 5.17 -12.06
C GLY A 35 6.12 6.65 -12.35
N ARG A 36 5.66 7.14 -13.50
CA ARG A 36 5.72 8.57 -13.84
C ARG A 36 4.50 9.32 -13.28
N TYR A 37 4.33 9.24 -11.96
CA TYR A 37 3.28 9.94 -11.23
C TYR A 37 3.92 11.00 -10.33
N PRO A 38 3.32 12.19 -10.20
CA PRO A 38 3.84 13.22 -9.32
C PRO A 38 3.70 12.80 -7.85
N ALA A 39 4.66 13.25 -7.06
CA ALA A 39 4.64 13.20 -5.60
C ALA A 39 4.54 14.64 -5.08
N TYR A 40 3.35 15.04 -4.63
CA TYR A 40 3.00 16.43 -4.30
C TYR A 40 3.55 16.89 -2.95
N THR A 41 3.91 15.97 -2.07
CA THR A 41 4.28 16.24 -0.68
C THR A 41 5.66 15.71 -0.30
N LEU A 42 6.55 15.51 -1.29
CA LEU A 42 7.90 14.98 -1.06
C LEU A 42 8.61 15.62 0.14
N ASN A 43 9.07 14.77 1.04
CA ASN A 43 9.86 15.12 2.21
C ASN A 43 11.09 14.20 2.36
N ILE A 44 11.91 14.48 3.36
CA ILE A 44 12.96 13.58 3.81
C ILE A 44 12.45 12.83 5.04
N ALA A 45 12.41 11.50 4.96
CA ALA A 45 11.96 10.63 6.04
C ALA A 45 13.10 9.70 6.50
N PRO A 46 13.26 9.47 7.82
CA PRO A 46 14.22 8.51 8.33
C PRO A 46 13.69 7.09 8.16
N LEU A 47 14.50 6.22 7.56
CA LEU A 47 14.23 4.78 7.54
C LEU A 47 14.53 4.21 8.93
N ARG A 48 13.53 3.58 9.56
CA ARG A 48 13.70 2.92 10.86
C ARG A 48 14.05 1.46 10.63
N PRO A 49 15.31 1.03 10.84
CA PRO A 49 15.67 -0.36 10.68
C PRO A 49 14.96 -1.23 11.73
N GLN A 50 14.72 -2.49 11.41
CA GLN A 50 14.25 -3.46 12.40
C GLN A 50 15.31 -3.60 13.50
N LYS A 51 14.88 -3.71 14.77
CA LYS A 51 15.78 -3.83 15.93
C LYS A 51 16.77 -4.99 15.83
N GLU A 52 16.45 -5.99 15.02
CA GLU A 52 17.22 -7.23 14.81
C GLU A 52 18.31 -7.08 13.74
N LEU A 53 18.31 -5.98 12.97
CA LEU A 53 19.35 -5.71 11.98
C LEU A 53 20.54 -5.01 12.64
N PRO A 54 21.79 -5.40 12.33
CA PRO A 54 22.99 -4.75 12.86
C PRO A 54 22.98 -3.26 12.54
N GLY A 55 23.62 -2.44 13.39
CA GLY A 55 23.58 -0.97 13.40
C GLY A 55 23.71 -0.29 12.05
N LEU A 56 22.61 -0.23 11.30
CA LEU A 56 22.53 0.47 10.04
C LEU A 56 22.71 1.96 10.31
N PRO A 57 23.50 2.67 9.50
CA PRO A 57 23.62 4.12 9.63
C PRO A 57 22.23 4.75 9.47
N LEU A 58 22.01 5.92 10.09
CA LEU A 58 20.82 6.72 9.86
C LEU A 58 20.63 6.90 8.35
N THR A 59 19.61 6.26 7.82
CA THR A 59 19.31 6.29 6.39
C THR A 59 18.14 7.22 6.18
N LEU A 60 18.35 8.26 5.38
CA LEU A 60 17.32 9.22 5.00
C LEU A 60 16.87 8.91 3.57
N VAL A 61 15.56 8.88 3.36
CA VAL A 61 14.96 8.64 2.04
C VAL A 61 14.02 9.76 1.68
N ARG A 62 13.87 10.01 0.37
CA ARG A 62 12.80 10.88 -0.12
C ARG A 62 11.51 10.07 -0.15
N ALA A 63 10.47 10.55 0.53
CA ALA A 63 9.18 9.89 0.60
C ALA A 63 8.05 10.93 0.54
N GLU A 64 6.87 10.49 0.14
CA GLU A 64 5.64 11.27 0.28
C GLU A 64 5.27 11.42 1.76
N LYS A 65 4.54 12.48 2.11
CA LYS A 65 3.94 12.57 3.45
C LYS A 65 2.86 11.49 3.61
N PRO A 66 2.58 11.04 4.85
CA PRO A 66 1.56 10.02 5.10
C PRO A 66 0.18 10.34 4.53
N GLU A 67 -0.21 11.62 4.46
CA GLU A 67 -1.48 12.07 3.89
C GLU A 67 -1.59 11.77 2.38
N GLU A 68 -0.50 11.94 1.64
CA GLU A 68 -0.46 11.59 0.22
C GLU A 68 -0.41 10.07 0.02
N ILE A 69 0.32 9.35 0.88
CA ILE A 69 0.31 7.88 0.88
C ILE A 69 -1.12 7.35 1.13
N LEU A 70 -1.88 8.00 2.02
CA LEU A 70 -3.29 7.67 2.27
C LEU A 70 -4.13 7.88 1.00
N ALA A 71 -3.98 9.03 0.32
CA ALA A 71 -4.63 9.31 -0.95
C ALA A 71 -4.30 8.26 -2.03
N ASP A 72 -3.03 7.83 -2.10
CA ASP A 72 -2.60 6.75 -2.99
C ASP A 72 -3.28 5.41 -2.70
N LYS A 73 -3.48 5.08 -1.42
CA LYS A 73 -4.20 3.85 -1.04
C LYS A 73 -5.66 3.88 -1.45
N LEU A 74 -6.33 5.01 -1.29
CA LEU A 74 -7.70 5.20 -1.78
C LEU A 74 -7.76 5.11 -3.32
N GLY A 75 -6.81 5.74 -4.02
CA GLY A 75 -6.68 5.62 -5.47
C GLY A 75 -6.47 4.18 -5.94
N ALA A 76 -5.63 3.41 -5.24
CA ALA A 76 -5.41 2.00 -5.52
C ALA A 76 -6.67 1.15 -5.31
N ILE A 77 -7.45 1.41 -4.24
CA ILE A 77 -8.73 0.72 -3.99
C ILE A 77 -9.72 1.01 -5.12
N ALA A 78 -9.86 2.28 -5.52
CA ALA A 78 -10.75 2.67 -6.60
C ALA A 78 -10.31 2.07 -7.96
N GLY A 79 -9.00 2.00 -8.22
CA GLY A 79 -8.45 1.51 -9.49
C GLY A 79 -8.48 0.00 -9.67
N ARG A 80 -8.52 -0.79 -8.58
CA ARG A 80 -8.47 -2.26 -8.65
C ARG A 80 -9.85 -2.87 -8.93
N PRO A 81 -9.93 -3.92 -9.77
CA PRO A 81 -11.16 -4.70 -9.95
C PRO A 81 -11.29 -5.86 -8.96
N PHE A 82 -10.52 -5.87 -7.86
CA PHE A 82 -10.53 -6.92 -6.84
C PHE A 82 -10.11 -6.37 -5.47
N CYS A 83 -10.50 -7.05 -4.40
CA CYS A 83 -10.05 -6.73 -3.04
C CYS A 83 -8.58 -7.14 -2.85
N LYS A 84 -7.76 -6.17 -2.42
CA LYS A 84 -6.38 -6.40 -2.01
C LYS A 84 -6.25 -6.08 -0.52
N GLY A 85 -6.31 -7.10 0.33
CA GLY A 85 -6.38 -6.96 1.80
C GLY A 85 -5.33 -6.02 2.39
N ARG A 86 -4.08 -6.05 1.91
CA ARG A 86 -3.03 -5.11 2.30
C ARG A 86 -3.37 -3.62 2.15
N ASP A 87 -4.11 -3.23 1.10
CA ASP A 87 -4.47 -1.83 0.92
C ASP A 87 -5.44 -1.37 2.04
N TYR A 88 -6.32 -2.25 2.53
CA TYR A 88 -7.20 -1.99 3.69
C TYR A 88 -6.44 -1.96 5.02
N PHE A 89 -5.45 -2.85 5.18
CA PHE A 89 -4.56 -2.80 6.33
C PHE A 89 -3.81 -1.48 6.42
N ASP A 90 -3.28 -1.00 5.28
CA ASP A 90 -2.55 0.26 5.23
C ASP A 90 -3.48 1.45 5.57
N LEU A 91 -4.72 1.46 5.06
CA LEU A 91 -5.73 2.47 5.45
C LEU A 91 -6.02 2.45 6.95
N TRP A 92 -6.29 1.26 7.51
CA TRP A 92 -6.50 1.11 8.94
C TRP A 92 -5.30 1.63 9.73
N LEU A 93 -4.08 1.25 9.35
CA LEU A 93 -2.86 1.65 10.04
C LEU A 93 -2.64 3.16 10.00
N LEU A 94 -2.79 3.79 8.84
CA LEU A 94 -2.67 5.24 8.68
C LEU A 94 -3.72 5.97 9.54
N LYS A 95 -4.95 5.45 9.59
CA LYS A 95 -6.00 5.99 10.46
C LYS A 95 -5.64 5.88 11.94
N GLN A 96 -5.14 4.72 12.37
CA GLN A 96 -4.69 4.52 13.76
C GLN A 96 -3.53 5.44 14.15
N GLN A 97 -2.72 5.87 13.18
CA GLN A 97 -1.66 6.86 13.37
C GLN A 97 -2.18 8.32 13.41
N GLY A 98 -3.50 8.52 13.26
CA GLY A 98 -4.13 9.85 13.26
C GLY A 98 -3.93 10.63 11.96
N ILE A 99 -3.51 9.96 10.88
CA ILE A 99 -3.36 10.60 9.57
C ILE A 99 -4.75 10.93 9.03
N LYS A 100 -4.93 12.18 8.60
CA LYS A 100 -6.20 12.69 8.08
C LYS A 100 -6.21 12.65 6.56
N LEU A 101 -7.37 12.44 5.98
CA LEU A 101 -7.56 12.55 4.56
C LEU A 101 -7.44 14.01 4.12
N ASP A 102 -6.65 14.25 3.08
CA ASP A 102 -6.61 15.50 2.34
C ASP A 102 -7.36 15.30 1.01
N ALA A 103 -8.50 15.98 0.88
CA ALA A 103 -9.40 15.85 -0.27
C ALA A 103 -8.75 16.32 -1.58
N GLU A 104 -7.93 17.38 -1.52
CA GLU A 104 -7.26 17.92 -2.70
C GLU A 104 -6.15 16.98 -3.17
N LEU A 105 -5.43 16.34 -2.25
CA LEU A 105 -4.48 15.27 -2.61
C LEU A 105 -5.22 14.08 -3.21
N LEU A 106 -6.32 13.61 -2.62
CA LEU A 106 -7.10 12.51 -3.16
C LEU A 106 -7.58 12.78 -4.60
N LYS A 107 -8.12 13.97 -4.85
CA LYS A 107 -8.56 14.39 -6.19
C LYS A 107 -7.43 14.36 -7.21
N LYS A 108 -6.25 14.88 -6.84
CA LYS A 108 -5.06 14.86 -7.70
C LYS A 108 -4.60 13.44 -8.01
N LYS A 109 -4.46 12.58 -6.99
CA LYS A 109 -3.98 11.20 -7.18
C LYS A 109 -4.96 10.35 -7.99
N LEU A 110 -6.27 10.51 -7.80
CA LEU A 110 -7.28 9.88 -8.66
C LEU A 110 -7.14 10.32 -10.13
N GLY A 111 -6.88 11.61 -10.35
CA GLY A 111 -6.58 12.15 -11.67
C GLY A 111 -5.31 11.54 -12.29
N ASP A 112 -4.22 11.45 -11.52
CA ASP A 112 -2.95 10.87 -11.95
C ASP A 112 -3.09 9.42 -12.41
N TYR A 113 -3.93 8.64 -11.73
CA TYR A 113 -4.22 7.24 -12.08
C TYR A 113 -5.34 7.06 -13.10
N ALA A 114 -5.97 8.15 -13.55
CA ALA A 114 -7.16 8.13 -14.42
C ALA A 114 -8.29 7.26 -13.84
N VAL A 115 -8.51 7.36 -12.52
CA VAL A 115 -9.55 6.59 -11.80
C VAL A 115 -10.68 7.52 -11.38
N PRO A 116 -11.94 7.22 -11.77
CA PRO A 116 -13.09 8.01 -11.32
C PRO A 116 -13.32 7.91 -9.80
N PRO A 117 -13.68 9.01 -9.11
CA PRO A 117 -14.06 9.00 -7.70
C PRO A 117 -15.15 7.98 -7.34
N SER A 118 -16.14 7.79 -8.23
CA SER A 118 -17.23 6.82 -8.05
C SER A 118 -16.75 5.39 -7.83
N ASN A 119 -15.55 5.04 -8.30
CA ASN A 119 -15.00 3.70 -8.14
C ASN A 119 -14.56 3.38 -6.70
N LEU A 120 -14.48 4.38 -5.81
CA LEU A 120 -14.26 4.14 -4.39
C LEU A 120 -15.39 3.28 -3.78
N ALA A 121 -16.63 3.48 -4.19
CA ALA A 121 -17.78 2.69 -3.74
C ALA A 121 -17.63 1.21 -4.13
N ARG A 122 -17.14 0.93 -5.34
CA ARG A 122 -16.83 -0.44 -5.80
C ARG A 122 -15.80 -1.13 -4.90
N GLY A 123 -14.84 -0.38 -4.36
CA GLY A 123 -13.89 -0.91 -3.37
C GLY A 123 -14.60 -1.53 -2.16
N LEU A 124 -15.62 -0.85 -1.65
CA LEU A 124 -16.44 -1.34 -0.53
C LEU A 124 -17.24 -2.60 -0.87
N GLU A 125 -17.77 -2.68 -2.09
CA GLU A 125 -18.54 -3.84 -2.55
C GLU A 125 -17.66 -5.09 -2.70
N LEU A 126 -16.40 -4.90 -3.11
CA LEU A 126 -15.45 -6.00 -3.30
C LEU A 126 -14.85 -6.52 -1.99
N ALA A 127 -14.95 -5.76 -0.90
CA ALA A 127 -14.28 -6.06 0.36
C ALA A 127 -15.22 -6.73 1.37
N SER A 128 -14.77 -7.85 1.92
CA SER A 128 -15.37 -8.50 3.09
C SER A 128 -14.26 -8.83 4.09
N ALA A 129 -14.62 -9.09 5.34
CA ALA A 129 -13.64 -9.48 6.36
C ALA A 129 -12.90 -10.77 5.92
N GLU A 130 -13.60 -11.68 5.27
CA GLU A 130 -13.07 -12.95 4.74
C GLU A 130 -12.12 -12.70 3.57
N SER A 131 -12.47 -11.80 2.65
CA SER A 131 -11.62 -11.50 1.48
C SER A 131 -10.31 -10.82 1.89
N ILE A 132 -10.37 -9.93 2.88
CA ILE A 132 -9.18 -9.32 3.50
C ILE A 132 -8.34 -10.37 4.22
N LYS A 133 -8.95 -11.19 5.09
CA LYS A 133 -8.28 -12.26 5.83
C LYS A 133 -7.52 -13.21 4.90
N SER A 134 -8.19 -13.69 3.85
CA SER A 134 -7.62 -14.63 2.87
C SER A 134 -6.38 -14.08 2.14
N GLU A 135 -6.34 -12.78 1.85
CA GLU A 135 -5.15 -12.14 1.26
C GLU A 135 -4.05 -11.95 2.30
N MET A 136 -4.40 -11.46 3.48
CA MET A 136 -3.43 -11.06 4.51
C MET A 136 -2.74 -12.22 5.21
N GLU A 137 -3.40 -13.36 5.41
CA GLU A 137 -2.79 -14.53 6.06
C GLU A 137 -1.58 -15.06 5.30
N LYS A 138 -1.53 -14.84 3.98
CA LYS A 138 -0.39 -15.19 3.12
C LYS A 138 0.87 -14.38 3.45
N PHE A 139 0.72 -13.20 4.07
CA PHE A 139 1.80 -12.24 4.28
C PHE A 139 2.08 -11.95 5.76
N LEU A 140 1.06 -12.04 6.63
CA LEU A 140 1.23 -11.72 8.04
C LEU A 140 1.99 -12.82 8.80
N PRO A 141 3.04 -12.48 9.56
CA PRO A 141 3.63 -13.38 10.55
C PRO A 141 2.58 -13.83 11.58
N GLY A 142 2.72 -15.07 12.11
CA GLY A 142 1.72 -15.66 13.02
C GLY A 142 1.40 -14.86 14.28
N LYS A 143 2.32 -14.00 14.75
CA LYS A 143 2.05 -13.07 15.87
C LYS A 143 0.97 -12.03 15.54
N TYR A 144 0.95 -11.52 14.31
CA TYR A 144 -0.04 -10.54 13.87
C TYR A 144 -1.36 -11.21 13.53
N ARG A 145 -1.35 -12.45 12.99
CA ARG A 145 -2.58 -13.21 12.72
C ARG A 145 -3.44 -13.36 13.98
N ARG A 146 -2.82 -13.74 15.11
CA ARG A 146 -3.50 -13.86 16.41
C ARG A 146 -4.13 -12.55 16.91
N GLN A 147 -3.52 -11.40 16.59
CA GLN A 147 -4.08 -10.09 16.92
C GLN A 147 -5.34 -9.76 16.09
N PHE A 148 -5.44 -10.29 14.87
CA PHE A 148 -6.56 -10.02 13.95
C PHE A 148 -7.64 -11.12 13.94
N GLU A 149 -7.43 -12.26 14.61
CA GLU A 149 -8.33 -13.42 14.59
C GLU A 149 -9.67 -13.22 15.35
N ALA A 150 -9.70 -12.40 16.40
CA ALA A 150 -10.89 -12.14 17.22
C ALA A 150 -11.55 -10.79 16.85
N ASP A 151 -12.20 -10.72 15.68
CA ASP A 151 -12.89 -9.52 15.13
C ASP A 151 -12.00 -8.44 14.50
N GLY A 152 -10.68 -8.63 14.48
CA GLY A 152 -9.75 -7.61 13.99
C GLY A 152 -9.90 -7.26 12.51
N TYR A 153 -10.23 -8.23 11.65
CA TYR A 153 -10.48 -7.96 10.22
C TYR A 153 -11.80 -7.22 9.97
N ALA A 154 -12.83 -7.50 10.77
CA ALA A 154 -14.10 -6.76 10.71
C ALA A 154 -13.91 -5.30 11.18
N GLY A 155 -13.14 -5.11 12.26
CA GLY A 155 -12.74 -3.78 12.72
C GLY A 155 -11.91 -3.02 11.68
N MET A 156 -10.92 -3.67 11.07
CA MET A 156 -10.12 -3.10 9.98
C MET A 156 -11.00 -2.65 8.80
N LEU A 157 -11.93 -3.51 8.37
CA LEU A 157 -12.87 -3.19 7.29
C LEU A 157 -13.76 -2.01 7.67
N LYS A 158 -14.28 -1.95 8.90
CA LYS A 158 -15.08 -0.83 9.40
C LYS A 158 -14.31 0.49 9.35
N GLU A 159 -13.07 0.50 9.83
CA GLU A 159 -12.25 1.71 9.84
C GLU A 159 -11.88 2.17 8.44
N SER A 160 -11.54 1.23 7.56
CA SER A 160 -11.26 1.47 6.15
C SER A 160 -12.49 1.99 5.42
N ARG A 161 -13.67 1.40 5.69
CA ARG A 161 -14.96 1.85 5.14
C ARG A 161 -15.23 3.29 5.47
N SER A 162 -15.02 3.69 6.73
CA SER A 162 -15.20 5.08 7.15
C SER A 162 -14.29 6.06 6.39
N LEU A 163 -13.04 5.70 6.07
CA LEU A 163 -12.15 6.53 5.25
C LEU A 163 -12.58 6.58 3.79
N ILE A 164 -13.05 5.48 3.22
CA ILE A 164 -13.55 5.44 1.84
C ILE A 164 -14.82 6.29 1.71
N GLU A 165 -15.73 6.20 2.68
CA GLU A 165 -16.94 7.04 2.74
C GLU A 165 -16.63 8.52 2.99
N GLU A 166 -15.57 8.83 3.73
CA GLU A 166 -15.05 10.21 3.84
C GLU A 166 -14.53 10.71 2.48
N GLY A 167 -13.73 9.90 1.78
CA GLY A 167 -13.26 10.22 0.44
C GLY A 167 -14.37 10.42 -0.59
N LEU A 168 -15.43 9.59 -0.53
CA LEU A 168 -16.61 9.76 -1.37
C LEU A 168 -17.39 11.06 -1.08
N ARG A 169 -17.41 11.53 0.17
CA ARG A 169 -18.10 12.78 0.56
C ARG A 169 -17.29 14.03 0.25
N ALA A 170 -15.97 13.89 0.16
CA ALA A 170 -15.04 15.00 -0.02
C ALA A 170 -14.76 15.36 -1.49
N LEU A 171 -15.19 14.52 -2.45
CA LEU A 171 -14.99 14.68 -3.89
C LEU A 171 -16.29 15.05 -4.60
#